data_AF-A0A929K883-F1
#
_entry.id   AF-A0A929K883-F1
#
_cell.length_a   1.000
_cell.length_b   1.000
_cell.length_c   1.000
_cell.angle_alpha   90.00
_cell.angle_beta   90.00
_cell.angle_gamma   90.00
#
_symmetry.space_group_name_H-M   'P 1'
#
loop_
_entity.id
_entity.type
_entity.pdbx_description
1 polymer ?
#
loop_
_entity_poly.entity_id
_entity_poly.type
_entity_poly.pdbx_seq_one_letter_code
_entity_poly.pdbx_strand_id
1 'polypeptide(L)'
;MADSYVKTSDFSNLFKGSDTVMAIGVVGILLIMMIPLRPFILDFLLSINITLSLTILLVSMYVLKPLDFSVFPSILLVATLFRLSLNVASTRLILLHGNEGLGAAGNV
;
A
#
# COMPACT_ATOMS: atom_id res chain seq x y z
N MET A 1 25.30 -20.62 -51.81
CA MET A 1 26.22 -20.78 -50.66
C MET A 1 26.57 -19.36 -50.20
N ALA A 2 26.45 -19.09 -48.88
CA ALA A 2 26.54 -17.78 -48.20
C ALA A 2 25.30 -16.88 -48.43
N ASP A 3 24.65 -16.26 -47.45
CA ASP A 3 24.97 -15.97 -46.04
C ASP A 3 23.62 -15.56 -45.42
N SER A 4 23.12 -16.15 -44.31
CA SER A 4 23.28 -15.58 -42.95
C SER A 4 23.31 -14.04 -43.02
N TYR A 5 22.37 -13.26 -42.48
CA TYR A 5 22.00 -13.16 -41.08
C TYR A 5 20.57 -12.60 -40.97
N VAL A 6 19.62 -13.46 -40.56
CA VAL A 6 18.33 -13.01 -40.02
C VAL A 6 18.65 -12.18 -38.78
N LYS A 7 18.46 -10.87 -38.95
CA LYS A 7 18.77 -9.81 -38.00
C LYS A 7 17.92 -9.94 -36.74
N THR A 8 18.43 -10.72 -35.79
CA THR A 8 17.88 -10.88 -34.43
C THR A 8 18.17 -9.67 -33.53
N SER A 9 18.11 -8.44 -34.07
CA SER A 9 18.54 -7.23 -33.34
C SER A 9 17.48 -6.13 -33.25
N ASP A 10 16.27 -6.33 -33.78
CA ASP A 10 15.26 -5.25 -33.78
C ASP A 10 14.65 -4.99 -32.39
N PHE A 11 14.77 -5.94 -31.44
CA PHE A 11 14.39 -5.73 -30.04
C PHE A 11 15.29 -4.70 -29.32
N SER A 12 16.56 -4.57 -29.73
CA SER A 12 17.51 -3.67 -29.07
C SER A 12 17.33 -2.20 -29.45
N ASN A 13 16.72 -1.91 -30.60
CA ASN A 13 16.49 -0.55 -31.08
C ASN A 13 15.17 0.07 -30.59
N LEU A 14 14.27 -0.71 -30.00
CA LEU A 14 13.10 -0.20 -29.28
C LEU A 14 13.49 0.48 -27.94
N PHE A 15 14.63 0.13 -27.36
CA PHE A 15 15.12 0.71 -26.09
C PHE A 15 15.98 1.97 -26.26
N LYS A 16 16.09 2.50 -27.49
CA LYS A 16 16.99 3.64 -27.79
C LYS A 16 16.30 5.00 -27.73
N GLY A 17 14.97 5.03 -27.72
CA GLY A 17 14.18 6.23 -27.46
C GLY A 17 14.01 6.43 -25.96
N SER A 18 14.47 7.56 -25.43
CA SER A 18 14.24 7.94 -24.02
C SER A 18 12.75 7.92 -23.66
N ASP A 19 11.86 8.17 -24.63
CA ASP A 19 10.40 8.13 -24.47
C ASP A 19 9.86 6.69 -24.31
N THR A 20 10.40 5.71 -25.05
CA THR A 20 9.96 4.31 -24.94
C THR A 20 10.40 3.67 -23.61
N VAL A 21 11.59 4.04 -23.13
CA VAL A 21 12.06 3.62 -21.80
C VAL A 21 11.18 4.23 -20.69
N MET A 22 10.77 5.49 -20.84
CA MET A 22 9.81 6.14 -19.94
C MET A 22 8.45 5.44 -19.98
N ALA A 23 7.92 5.15 -21.16
CA ALA A 23 6.62 4.48 -21.34
C ALA A 23 6.61 3.07 -20.74
N ILE A 24 7.64 2.27 -20.97
CA ILE A 24 7.79 0.93 -20.35
C ILE A 24 7.92 1.06 -18.83
N GLY A 25 8.66 2.06 -18.35
CA GLY A 25 8.78 2.36 -16.92
C GLY A 25 7.43 2.67 -16.28
N VAL A 26 6.62 3.52 -16.91
CA VAL A 26 5.27 3.86 -16.43
C VAL A 26 4.35 2.65 -16.42
N VAL A 27 4.33 1.85 -17.49
CA VAL A 27 3.54 0.61 -17.56
C VAL A 27 3.99 -0.40 -16.50
N GLY A 28 5.29 -0.50 -16.23
CA GLY A 28 5.85 -1.34 -15.16
C GLY A 28 5.43 -0.90 -13.76
N ILE A 29 5.39 0.41 -13.50
CA ILE A 29 4.91 0.97 -12.22
C ILE A 29 3.41 0.69 -12.03
N LEU A 30 2.61 0.79 -13.10
CA LEU A 30 1.19 0.42 -13.08
C LEU A 30 0.97 -1.07 -12.79
N LEU A 31 1.82 -1.95 -13.32
CA LEU A 31 1.77 -3.40 -13.03
C LEU A 31 2.11 -3.71 -11.56
N ILE A 32 3.06 -3.00 -10.95
CA ILE A 32 3.36 -3.12 -9.51
C ILE A 32 2.18 -2.62 -8.66
N MET A 33 1.46 -1.59 -9.12
CA MET A 33 0.22 -1.15 -8.48
C MET A 33 -0.90 -2.20 -8.59
N MET A 34 -0.83 -3.07 -9.60
CA MET A 34 -1.77 -4.16 -9.84
C MET A 34 -1.48 -5.41 -8.98
N ILE A 35 -0.33 -5.51 -8.31
CA ILE A 35 -0.02 -6.66 -7.43
C ILE A 35 -0.51 -6.36 -6.00
N PRO A 36 -1.55 -7.07 -5.52
CA PRO A 36 -2.19 -6.84 -4.23
C PRO A 36 -1.47 -7.48 -3.04
N LEU A 37 -1.64 -6.87 -1.86
CA LEU A 37 -1.25 -7.43 -0.56
C LEU A 37 -2.36 -8.33 0.03
N ARG A 38 -2.00 -9.35 0.81
CA ARG A 38 -2.94 -10.37 1.30
C ARG A 38 -3.93 -9.84 2.37
N PRO A 39 -5.24 -10.10 2.25
CA PRO A 39 -6.29 -9.54 3.14
C PRO A 39 -6.15 -9.85 4.64
N PHE A 40 -5.61 -11.02 5.00
CA PHE A 40 -5.47 -11.46 6.39
C PHE A 40 -4.63 -10.51 7.27
N ILE A 41 -3.60 -9.90 6.70
CA ILE A 41 -2.71 -8.97 7.43
C ILE A 41 -3.43 -7.64 7.67
N LEU A 42 -4.32 -7.24 6.77
CA LEU A 42 -5.05 -5.99 6.86
C LEU A 42 -6.00 -5.98 8.07
N ASP A 43 -6.74 -7.06 8.30
CA ASP A 43 -7.65 -7.21 9.44
C ASP A 43 -6.91 -7.16 10.79
N PHE A 44 -5.74 -7.80 10.86
CA PHE A 44 -4.90 -7.76 12.05
C PHE A 44 -4.41 -6.34 12.38
N LEU A 45 -3.94 -5.61 11.36
CA LEU A 45 -3.49 -4.22 11.49
C LEU A 45 -4.65 -3.28 11.88
N LEU A 46 -5.85 -3.50 11.32
CA LEU A 46 -7.07 -2.76 11.66
C LEU A 46 -7.47 -2.98 13.13
N SER A 47 -7.47 -4.23 13.58
CA SER A 47 -7.77 -4.57 14.98
C SER A 47 -6.80 -3.89 15.96
N ILE A 48 -5.49 -3.93 15.67
CA ILE A 48 -4.46 -3.22 16.46
C ILE A 48 -4.73 -1.71 16.51
N ASN A 49 -5.14 -1.09 15.40
CA ASN A 49 -5.42 0.35 15.37
C ASN A 49 -6.54 0.75 16.34
N ILE A 50 -7.61 -0.03 16.39
CA ILE A 50 -8.75 0.24 17.28
C ILE A 50 -8.34 0.01 18.73
N THR A 51 -7.64 -1.08 19.05
CA THR A 51 -7.14 -1.34 20.41
C THR A 51 -6.17 -0.26 20.90
N LEU A 52 -5.25 0.20 20.05
CA LEU A 52 -4.32 1.30 20.36
C LEU A 52 -5.06 2.62 20.57
N SER A 53 -6.05 2.93 19.71
CA SER A 53 -6.86 4.14 19.84
C SER A 53 -7.64 4.16 21.15
N LEU A 54 -8.22 3.03 21.57
CA LEU A 54 -8.88 2.91 22.87
C LEU A 54 -7.89 3.03 24.03
N THR A 55 -6.70 2.42 23.92
CA THR A 55 -5.64 2.55 24.93
C THR A 55 -5.23 4.01 25.14
N ILE A 56 -5.00 4.75 24.05
CA ILE A 56 -4.63 6.18 24.12
C ILE A 56 -5.78 7.00 24.73
N LEU A 57 -7.03 6.70 24.39
CA LEU A 57 -8.20 7.34 24.99
C LEU A 57 -8.24 7.10 26.50
N LEU A 58 -8.10 5.85 26.93
CA LEU A 58 -8.09 5.50 28.36
C LEU A 58 -6.93 6.20 29.07
N VAL A 59 -5.71 6.13 28.54
CA VAL A 59 -4.55 6.84 29.08
C VAL A 59 -4.81 8.34 29.17
N SER A 60 -5.38 8.97 28.14
CA SER A 60 -5.75 10.39 28.14
C SER A 60 -6.73 10.75 29.26
N MET A 61 -7.68 9.85 29.56
CA MET A 61 -8.70 10.06 30.59
C MET A 61 -8.10 9.98 32.01
N TYR A 62 -7.01 9.23 32.18
CA TYR A 62 -6.34 9.03 33.47
C TYR A 62 -5.10 9.93 33.72
N VAL A 63 -4.60 10.64 32.70
CA VAL A 63 -3.45 11.55 32.84
C VAL A 63 -3.86 12.83 33.59
N LEU A 64 -3.33 13.00 34.81
CA LEU A 64 -3.53 14.18 35.66
C LEU A 64 -2.33 15.16 35.66
N LYS A 65 -1.19 14.80 35.03
CA LYS A 65 0.05 15.60 35.06
C LYS A 65 0.34 16.30 33.72
N PRO A 66 0.61 17.62 33.73
CA PRO A 66 0.92 18.41 32.53
C PRO A 66 2.28 18.09 31.86
N LEU A 67 3.14 17.28 32.49
CA LEU A 67 4.39 16.82 31.88
C LEU A 67 4.15 15.72 30.82
N ASP A 68 3.12 14.88 31.02
CA ASP A 68 2.71 13.86 30.05
C ASP A 68 1.95 14.47 28.85
N PHE A 69 1.44 15.70 29.02
CA PHE A 69 0.76 16.47 27.97
C PHE A 69 1.68 16.85 26.80
N SER A 70 3.01 16.91 26.96
CA SER A 70 3.91 17.21 25.83
C SER A 70 4.17 16.00 24.94
N VAL A 71 4.06 14.78 25.47
CA VAL A 71 4.22 13.54 24.70
C VAL A 71 2.88 13.13 24.06
N PHE A 72 1.77 13.55 24.67
CA PHE A 72 0.42 13.20 24.23
C PHE A 72 0.07 13.62 22.78
N PRO A 73 0.27 14.88 22.33
CA PRO A 73 0.01 15.30 20.95
C PRO A 73 0.80 14.50 19.92
N SER A 74 2.06 14.17 20.22
CA SER A 74 2.94 13.43 19.31
C SER A 74 2.47 11.98 19.15
N ILE A 75 2.08 11.31 20.23
CA ILE A 75 1.49 9.96 20.17
C ILE A 75 0.17 9.99 19.41
N LEU A 76 -0.67 10.99 19.66
CA LEU A 76 -1.97 11.15 19.01
C LEU A 76 -1.81 11.44 17.50
N LEU A 77 -0.83 12.26 17.10
CA LEU A 77 -0.46 12.50 15.70
C LEU A 77 -0.06 11.21 15.00
N VAL A 78 0.86 10.43 15.60
CA VAL A 78 1.33 9.16 15.02
C VAL A 78 0.19 8.14 14.92
N ALA A 79 -0.64 8.01 15.96
CA ALA A 79 -1.81 7.12 15.93
C ALA A 79 -2.81 7.51 14.83
N THR A 80 -3.00 8.81 14.60
CA THR A 80 -3.88 9.33 13.55
C THR A 80 -3.30 9.06 12.15
N LEU A 81 -1.99 9.24 11.94
CA LEU A 81 -1.33 8.91 10.68
C LEU A 81 -1.38 7.40 10.39
N PHE A 82 -1.17 6.57 11.41
CA PHE A 82 -1.32 5.12 11.30
C PHE A 82 -2.75 4.74 10.88
N ARG A 83 -3.76 5.40 11.47
CA ARG A 83 -5.17 5.22 11.10
C ARG A 83 -5.44 5.60 9.64
N LEU A 84 -4.94 6.76 9.19
CA LEU A 84 -5.07 7.21 7.80
C LEU A 84 -4.43 6.22 6.81
N SER A 85 -3.21 5.76 7.12
CA SER A 85 -2.49 4.80 6.27
C SER A 85 -3.23 3.47 6.14
N LEU A 86 -3.77 2.93 7.24
CA LEU A 86 -4.51 1.67 7.21
C LEU A 86 -5.84 1.78 6.48
N ASN A 87 -6.53 2.91 6.63
CA ASN A 87 -7.81 3.14 5.95
C ASN A 87 -7.62 3.29 4.42
N VAL A 88 -6.56 3.97 3.97
CA VAL A 88 -6.19 4.06 2.55
C VAL A 88 -5.74 2.70 2.00
N ALA A 89 -4.98 1.91 2.76
CA ALA A 89 -4.58 0.57 2.37
C ALA A 89 -5.79 -0.38 2.26
N SER A 90 -6.73 -0.30 3.21
CA SER A 90 -7.97 -1.08 3.24
C SER A 90 -8.86 -0.78 2.04
N THR A 91 -9.13 0.50 1.77
CA THR A 91 -9.94 0.91 0.62
C THR A 91 -9.29 0.53 -0.70
N ARG A 92 -7.97 0.71 -0.87
CA ARG A 92 -7.27 0.23 -2.07
C ARG A 92 -7.38 -1.30 -2.22
N LEU A 93 -7.24 -2.05 -1.13
CA LEU A 93 -7.36 -3.51 -1.14
C LEU A 93 -8.78 -3.95 -1.52
N ILE A 94 -9.80 -3.35 -0.91
CA ILE A 94 -11.22 -3.63 -1.18
C ILE A 94 -11.58 -3.24 -2.61
N LEU A 95 -11.07 -2.12 -3.14
CA LEU A 95 -11.36 -1.68 -4.51
C LEU A 95 -10.61 -2.52 -5.57
N LEU A 96 -9.42 -3.04 -5.26
CA LEU A 96 -8.67 -3.93 -6.15
C LEU A 96 -9.24 -5.35 -6.21
N HIS A 97 -9.78 -5.87 -5.11
CA HIS A 97 -10.39 -7.22 -5.09
C HIS A 97 -11.91 -7.21 -5.17
N GLY A 98 -12.57 -6.06 -5.06
CA GLY A 98 -14.04 -5.96 -4.98
C GLY A 98 -14.78 -6.48 -6.23
N ASN A 99 -14.09 -6.65 -7.35
CA ASN A 99 -14.63 -7.28 -8.57
C ASN A 99 -14.67 -8.83 -8.49
N GLU A 100 -14.10 -9.46 -7.46
CA GLU A 100 -14.11 -10.92 -7.26
C GLU A 100 -15.37 -11.42 -6.51
N GLY A 101 -16.39 -10.55 -6.33
CA GLY A 101 -17.64 -10.90 -5.63
C GLY A 101 -17.45 -11.13 -4.13
N LEU A 102 -18.46 -11.70 -3.45
CA LEU A 102 -18.49 -11.94 -1.99
C LEU A 102 -17.28 -12.75 -1.43
N GLY A 103 -16.45 -13.36 -2.29
CA GLY A 103 -15.20 -14.05 -1.91
C GLY A 103 -13.97 -13.14 -1.75
N ALA A 104 -14.03 -11.89 -2.21
CA ALA A 104 -12.95 -10.90 -2.11
C ALA A 104 -12.65 -10.46 -0.66
N ALA A 105 -13.66 -10.55 0.21
CA ALA A 105 -13.57 -10.24 1.63
C ALA A 105 -13.04 -11.41 2.47
N GLY A 106 -12.73 -12.55 1.84
CA GLY A 106 -12.52 -13.82 2.52
C GLY A 106 -13.81 -14.63 2.59
N ASN A 107 -13.69 -15.94 2.34
CA ASN A 107 -14.74 -16.89 2.64
C ASN A 107 -14.95 -16.91 4.16
N VAL A 108 -16.10 -16.41 4.62
CA VAL A 108 -16.60 -16.77 5.95
C VAL A 108 -16.95 -18.26 6.00
#